data_AF-A0A939SAB0-F1
#
_entry.id   AF-A0A939SAB0-F1
#
_cell.length_a   1.000
_cell.length_b   1.000
_cell.length_c   1.000
_cell.angle_alpha   90.00
_cell.angle_beta   90.00
_cell.angle_gamma   90.00
#
_symmetry.space_group_name_H-M   'P 1'
#
loop_
_entity.id
_entity.type
_entity.pdbx_description
1 polymer ?
#
loop_
_entity_poly.entity_id
_entity_poly.type
_entity_poly.pdbx_seq_one_letter_code
_entity_poly.pdbx_strand_id
1 'polypeptide(L)'
;MREIDGERFGRWSLRLDALYCAVLGTAVALFAGRIADGLALPPPLIAVAGAAVVVWAGGIVWMLARLSLRAALRSVMIVNVLATVAVGFASATAATLLIVAAVVTVAIDIALFAMSQAIALRALPARG
;
A
#
# COMPACT_ATOMS: atom_id res chain seq x y z
N MET A 1 -15.29 -26.77 -0.77
CA MET A 1 -13.84 -26.49 -0.77
C MET A 1 -13.48 -25.02 -1.09
N ARG A 2 -14.42 -24.11 -1.36
CA ARG A 2 -14.13 -22.76 -1.89
C ARG A 2 -13.99 -21.63 -0.84
N GLU A 3 -14.48 -21.86 0.38
CA GLU A 3 -14.63 -20.84 1.43
C GLU A 3 -13.32 -20.59 2.20
N ILE A 4 -12.64 -21.67 2.59
CA ILE A 4 -11.36 -21.62 3.30
C ILE A 4 -10.29 -20.92 2.45
N ASP A 5 -10.34 -21.08 1.13
CA ASP A 5 -9.37 -20.48 0.21
C ASP A 5 -9.51 -18.95 0.18
N GLY A 6 -10.74 -18.41 0.15
CA GLY A 6 -10.99 -16.97 0.08
C GLY A 6 -10.57 -16.22 1.36
N GLU A 7 -10.91 -16.75 2.53
CA GLU A 7 -10.51 -16.14 3.81
C GLU A 7 -9.00 -16.20 4.04
N ARG A 8 -8.39 -17.35 3.76
CA ARG A 8 -6.94 -17.53 3.89
C ARG A 8 -6.19 -16.63 2.92
N PHE A 9 -6.64 -16.53 1.68
CA PHE A 9 -6.08 -15.64 0.66
C PHE A 9 -6.18 -14.17 1.09
N GLY A 10 -7.36 -13.72 1.55
CA GLY A 10 -7.55 -12.34 2.01
C GLY A 10 -6.67 -11.98 3.19
N ARG A 11 -6.55 -12.87 4.19
CA ARG A 11 -5.67 -12.64 5.35
C ARG A 11 -4.20 -12.61 4.94
N TRP A 12 -3.78 -13.46 4.00
CA TRP A 12 -2.41 -13.50 3.52
C TRP A 12 -2.06 -12.26 2.69
N SER A 13 -2.95 -11.81 1.81
CA SER A 13 -2.82 -10.55 1.07
C SER A 13 -2.61 -9.37 2.02
N LEU A 14 -3.43 -9.23 3.07
CA LEU A 14 -3.28 -8.15 4.06
C LEU A 14 -1.96 -8.22 4.85
N ARG A 15 -1.46 -9.43 5.16
CA ARG A 15 -0.17 -9.58 5.85
C ARG A 15 1.00 -9.20 4.95
N LEU A 16 0.95 -9.57 3.68
CA LEU A 16 1.95 -9.17 2.71
C LEU A 16 1.92 -7.66 2.47
N ASP A 17 0.74 -7.07 2.34
CA ASP A 17 0.57 -5.62 2.19
C ASP A 17 1.15 -4.88 3.41
N ALA A 18 0.85 -5.32 4.63
CA ALA A 18 1.44 -4.75 5.85
C ALA A 18 2.97 -4.88 5.88
N LEU A 19 3.52 -6.05 5.52
CA LEU A 19 4.97 -6.24 5.46
C LEU A 19 5.62 -5.34 4.40
N TYR A 20 5.03 -5.26 3.21
CA TYR A 20 5.49 -4.41 2.12
C TYR A 20 5.45 -2.94 2.52
N CYS A 21 4.36 -2.46 3.12
CA CYS A 21 4.25 -1.10 3.65
C CYS A 21 5.30 -0.82 4.73
N ALA A 22 5.53 -1.75 5.66
CA ALA A 22 6.54 -1.56 6.69
C ALA A 22 7.95 -1.41 6.10
N VAL A 23 8.32 -2.29 5.16
CA VAL A 23 9.63 -2.26 4.49
C VAL A 23 9.77 -1.01 3.63
N LEU A 24 8.82 -0.77 2.72
CA LEU A 24 8.86 0.36 1.80
C LEU A 24 8.80 1.69 2.54
N GLY A 25 7.88 1.84 3.50
CA GLY A 25 7.75 3.06 4.31
C GLY A 25 9.02 3.35 5.11
N THR A 26 9.64 2.33 5.69
CA THR A 26 10.92 2.47 6.40
C THR A 26 12.03 2.90 5.45
N ALA A 27 12.14 2.26 4.28
CA ALA A 27 13.13 2.65 3.27
C ALA A 27 12.92 4.10 2.80
N VAL A 28 11.68 4.49 2.48
CA VAL A 28 11.34 5.86 2.07
C VAL A 28 11.69 6.87 3.16
N ALA A 29 11.39 6.57 4.43
CA ALA A 29 11.71 7.47 5.53
C ALA A 29 13.22 7.63 5.75
N LEU A 30 13.98 6.52 5.73
CA LEU A 30 15.43 6.53 5.95
C LEU A 30 16.20 7.18 4.78
N PHE A 31 15.72 7.02 3.56
CA PHE A 31 16.36 7.53 2.35
C PHE A 31 15.71 8.81 1.79
N ALA A 32 14.88 9.49 2.59
CA ALA A 32 14.10 10.65 2.15
C ALA A 32 14.92 11.75 1.47
N GLY A 33 16.13 12.05 1.97
CA GLY A 33 17.03 13.03 1.35
C GLY A 33 17.45 12.64 -0.06
N ARG A 34 17.83 11.36 -0.28
CA ARG A 34 18.22 10.85 -1.61
C ARG A 34 17.04 10.81 -2.58
N ILE A 35 15.86 10.49 -2.06
CA ILE A 35 14.63 10.48 -2.85
C ILE A 35 14.24 11.90 -3.25
N ALA A 36 14.46 12.90 -2.38
CA ALA A 36 14.19 14.32 -2.66
C ALA A 36 15.11 14.92 -3.74
N ASP A 37 16.28 14.35 -3.98
CA ASP A 37 17.10 14.76 -5.13
C ASP A 37 16.47 14.29 -6.45
N GLY A 38 15.73 13.18 -6.41
CA GLY A 38 15.10 12.58 -7.58
C GLY A 38 13.66 13.02 -7.83
N LEU A 39 12.90 13.27 -6.77
CA LEU A 39 11.57 13.86 -6.77
C LEU A 39 11.72 15.29 -6.28
N ALA A 40 11.31 16.29 -7.05
CA ALA A 40 11.39 17.71 -6.68
C ALA A 40 10.44 18.08 -5.52
N LEU A 41 10.58 17.39 -4.40
CA LEU A 41 9.75 17.41 -3.19
C LEU A 41 10.66 17.65 -1.97
N PRO A 42 10.17 18.36 -0.95
CA PRO A 42 10.96 18.62 0.24
C PRO A 42 11.22 17.31 1.03
N PRO A 43 12.46 17.04 1.49
CA PRO A 43 12.80 15.82 2.22
C PRO A 43 11.91 15.50 3.43
N PRO A 44 11.49 16.49 4.27
CA PRO A 44 10.60 16.22 5.38
C PRO A 44 9.24 15.64 4.96
N LEU A 45 8.71 16.05 3.81
CA LEU A 45 7.44 15.54 3.29
C LEU A 45 7.57 14.06 2.92
N ILE A 46 8.68 13.68 2.29
CA ILE A 46 8.98 12.29 1.93
C ILE A 46 9.18 11.44 3.19
N ALA A 47 9.90 11.96 4.18
CA ALA A 47 10.12 11.28 5.45
C ALA A 47 8.81 11.02 6.21
N VAL A 48 7.95 12.04 6.30
CA VAL A 48 6.63 11.93 6.95
C VAL A 48 5.74 10.95 6.19
N ALA A 49 5.74 10.97 4.86
CA ALA A 49 5.00 10.01 4.05
C ALA A 49 5.46 8.56 4.33
N GLY A 50 6.77 8.31 4.33
CA GLY A 50 7.33 7.00 4.68
C GLY A 50 6.92 6.55 6.09
N ALA A 51 7.05 7.43 7.09
CA ALA A 51 6.65 7.15 8.47
C ALA A 51 5.14 6.87 8.59
N ALA A 52 4.29 7.61 7.88
CA ALA A 52 2.86 7.37 7.84
C ALA A 52 2.52 5.99 7.27
N VAL A 53 3.25 5.53 6.24
CA VAL A 53 3.08 4.18 5.67
C VAL A 53 3.50 3.09 6.68
N VAL A 54 4.57 3.31 7.47
CA VAL A 54 4.96 2.38 8.55
C VAL A 54 3.89 2.31 9.64
N VAL A 55 3.34 3.46 10.05
CA VAL A 55 2.23 3.50 11.01
C VAL A 55 1.00 2.77 10.45
N TRP A 56 0.71 2.95 9.16
CA TRP A 56 -0.37 2.26 8.47
C TRP A 56 -0.20 0.74 8.49
N ALA A 57 1.02 0.24 8.29
CA ALA A 57 1.31 -1.20 8.42
C ALA A 57 0.91 -1.76 9.79
N GLY A 58 1.21 -1.02 10.87
CA GLY A 58 0.72 -1.36 12.21
C GLY A 58 -0.81 -1.33 12.31
N GLY A 59 -1.44 -0.35 11.67
CA GLY A 59 -2.90 -0.25 11.51
C GLY A 59 -3.51 -1.49 10.85
N ILE A 60 -2.89 -2.03 9.80
CA ILE A 60 -3.37 -3.26 9.13
C ILE A 60 -3.32 -4.45 10.09
N VAL A 61 -2.22 -4.63 10.82
CA VAL A 61 -2.08 -5.72 11.80
C VAL A 61 -3.12 -5.59 12.91
N TRP A 62 -3.37 -4.37 13.39
CA TRP A 62 -4.42 -4.10 14.37
C TRP A 62 -5.82 -4.41 13.81
N MET A 63 -6.12 -4.00 12.57
CA MET A 63 -7.40 -4.29 11.91
C MET A 63 -7.63 -5.79 11.78
N LEU A 64 -6.60 -6.55 11.41
CA LEU A 64 -6.67 -8.02 11.33
C LEU A 64 -7.00 -8.69 12.67
N ALA A 65 -6.69 -8.04 13.80
CA ALA A 65 -6.97 -8.54 15.14
C ALA A 65 -8.33 -8.10 15.70
N ARG A 66 -8.90 -7.00 15.19
CA ARG A 66 -10.08 -6.33 15.79
C ARG A 66 -11.30 -6.25 14.88
N LEU A 67 -11.12 -6.29 13.57
CA LEU A 67 -12.19 -6.10 12.59
C LEU A 67 -12.50 -7.38 11.83
N SER A 68 -13.66 -7.43 11.19
CA SER A 68 -13.97 -8.47 10.23
C SER A 68 -13.05 -8.36 9.01
N LEU A 69 -12.70 -9.50 8.41
CA LEU A 69 -11.81 -9.54 7.24
C LEU A 69 -12.31 -8.68 6.09
N ARG A 70 -13.63 -8.62 5.88
CA ARG A 70 -14.27 -7.77 4.87
C ARG A 70 -14.03 -6.28 5.12
N ALA A 71 -14.16 -5.82 6.36
CA ALA A 71 -13.92 -4.42 6.69
C ALA A 71 -12.44 -4.05 6.48
N ALA A 72 -11.53 -4.90 6.97
CA ALA A 72 -10.09 -4.69 6.79
C ALA A 72 -9.69 -4.63 5.31
N LEU A 73 -10.12 -5.60 4.50
CA LEU A 73 -9.85 -5.62 3.05
C LEU A 73 -10.39 -4.39 2.34
N ARG A 74 -11.60 -3.94 2.67
CA ARG A 74 -12.20 -2.75 2.04
C ARG A 74 -11.45 -1.47 2.41
N SER A 75 -11.07 -1.30 3.67
CA SER A 75 -10.29 -0.15 4.11
C SER A 75 -8.93 -0.09 3.42
N VAL A 76 -8.20 -1.21 3.39
CA VAL A 76 -6.90 -1.29 2.73
C VAL A 76 -7.01 -1.03 1.22
N MET A 77 -8.00 -1.62 0.55
CA MET A 77 -8.24 -1.37 -0.88
C MET A 77 -8.46 0.12 -1.17
N ILE A 78 -9.26 0.82 -0.35
CA ILE A 78 -9.51 2.26 -0.53
C ILE A 78 -8.21 3.05 -0.37
N VAL A 79 -7.44 2.77 0.68
CA VAL A 79 -6.16 3.46 0.92
C VAL A 79 -5.16 3.18 -0.19
N ASN A 80 -5.06 1.94 -0.68
CA ASN A 80 -4.17 1.59 -1.79
C ASN A 80 -4.57 2.28 -3.09
N VAL A 81 -5.86 2.45 -3.38
CA VAL A 81 -6.32 3.25 -4.52
C VAL A 81 -5.89 4.72 -4.37
N LEU A 82 -6.11 5.31 -3.19
CA LEU A 82 -5.69 6.70 -2.94
C LEU A 82 -4.17 6.87 -3.02
N ALA A 83 -3.40 5.92 -2.48
CA ALA A 83 -1.95 5.91 -2.53
C ALA A 83 -1.44 5.76 -3.97
N THR A 84 -2.03 4.86 -4.77
CA THR A 84 -1.72 4.71 -6.20
C THR A 84 -1.87 6.03 -6.94
N VAL A 85 -2.98 6.74 -6.72
CA VAL A 85 -3.24 8.04 -7.34
C VAL A 85 -2.21 9.08 -6.87
N ALA A 86 -1.96 9.17 -5.57
CA ALA A 86 -1.01 10.12 -5.00
C ALA A 86 0.43 9.90 -5.53
N VAL A 87 0.89 8.65 -5.56
CA VAL A 87 2.20 8.25 -6.10
C VAL A 87 2.26 8.52 -7.60
N GLY A 88 1.18 8.25 -8.34
CA GLY A 88 1.04 8.61 -9.75
C GLY A 88 1.23 10.11 -10.00
N PHE A 89 0.61 10.97 -9.19
CA PHE A 89 0.83 12.42 -9.27
C PHE A 89 2.25 12.82 -8.90
N ALA A 90 2.85 12.18 -7.89
CA ALA A 90 4.24 12.45 -7.51
C ALA A 90 5.23 12.17 -8.65
N SER A 91 4.91 11.23 -9.55
CA SER A 91 5.75 10.95 -10.72
C SER A 91 5.93 12.17 -11.64
N ALA A 92 4.97 13.11 -11.67
CA ALA A 92 5.08 14.34 -12.45
C ALA A 92 6.15 15.32 -11.91
N THR A 93 6.62 15.10 -10.67
CA THR A 93 7.68 15.90 -10.04
C THR A 93 9.06 15.26 -10.18
N ALA A 94 9.17 14.11 -10.87
CA ALA A 94 10.41 13.39 -11.03
C ALA A 94 11.38 14.10 -11.98
N ALA A 95 12.66 14.12 -11.61
CA ALA A 95 13.71 14.81 -12.36
C ALA A 95 14.14 14.08 -13.65
N THR A 96 13.88 12.77 -13.76
CA THR A 96 14.29 11.96 -14.92
C THR A 96 13.25 10.90 -15.27
N LEU A 97 13.25 10.44 -16.52
CA LEU A 97 12.39 9.35 -16.99
C LEU A 97 12.59 8.04 -16.20
N LEU A 98 13.81 7.76 -15.74
CA LEU A 98 14.09 6.59 -14.92
C LEU A 98 13.38 6.67 -13.56
N ILE A 99 13.35 7.85 -12.96
CA ILE A 99 12.65 8.08 -11.69
C ILE A 99 11.14 8.04 -11.92
N VAL A 100 10.63 8.62 -13.02
CA VAL A 100 9.21 8.47 -13.42
C VAL A 100 8.85 6.99 -13.51
N ALA A 101 9.63 6.21 -14.25
CA ALA A 101 9.40 4.77 -14.41
C ALA A 101 9.41 4.05 -13.06
N ALA A 102 10.39 4.33 -12.18
CA ALA A 102 10.46 3.74 -10.85
C ALA A 102 9.22 4.08 -10.00
N VAL A 103 8.78 5.34 -9.97
CA VAL A 103 7.59 5.77 -9.22
C VAL A 103 6.31 5.14 -9.80
N VAL A 104 6.21 5.06 -11.13
CA VAL A 104 5.08 4.39 -11.79
C VAL A 104 5.06 2.89 -11.47
N THR A 105 6.21 2.21 -11.43
CA THR A 105 6.28 0.81 -11.00
C THR A 105 5.76 0.63 -9.58
N VAL A 106 6.15 1.51 -8.65
CA VAL A 106 5.60 1.49 -7.28
C VAL A 106 4.08 1.71 -7.28
N ALA A 107 3.56 2.64 -8.09
CA ALA A 107 2.13 2.84 -8.22
C ALA A 107 1.40 1.60 -8.76
N ILE A 108 2.00 0.90 -9.73
CA ILE A 108 1.46 -0.35 -10.27
C ILE A 108 1.43 -1.45 -9.19
N ASP A 109 2.50 -1.59 -8.40
CA ASP A 109 2.55 -2.56 -7.31
C ASP A 109 1.42 -2.32 -6.30
N ILE A 110 1.20 -1.06 -5.90
CA ILE A 110 0.11 -0.67 -4.99
C ILE A 110 -1.27 -0.97 -5.63
N ALA A 111 -1.42 -0.71 -6.93
CA ALA A 111 -2.67 -1.00 -7.65
C ALA A 111 -2.94 -2.52 -7.74
N LEU A 112 -1.90 -3.34 -7.91
CA LEU A 112 -2.00 -4.79 -7.91
C LEU A 112 -2.42 -5.32 -6.53
N PHE A 113 -1.91 -4.73 -5.44
CA PHE A 113 -2.41 -5.01 -4.10
C PHE A 113 -3.91 -4.68 -3.99
N ALA A 114 -4.33 -3.47 -4.38
CA ALA A 114 -5.75 -3.06 -4.42
C ALA A 114 -6.62 -4.06 -5.19
N MET A 115 -6.17 -4.51 -6.36
CA MET A 115 -6.86 -5.52 -7.15
C MET A 115 -6.93 -6.86 -6.41
N SER A 116 -5.86 -7.30 -5.74
CA SER A 116 -5.87 -8.53 -4.94
C SER A 116 -6.89 -8.47 -3.81
N GLN A 117 -7.03 -7.30 -3.16
CA GLN A 117 -8.00 -7.08 -2.09
C GLN A 117 -9.44 -7.05 -2.64
N ALA A 118 -9.66 -6.47 -3.82
CA ALA A 118 -10.95 -6.52 -4.52
C ALA A 118 -11.35 -7.96 -4.88
N ILE A 119 -10.40 -8.77 -5.38
CA ILE A 119 -10.62 -10.19 -5.68
C ILE A 119 -10.94 -10.97 -4.39
N ALA A 120 -10.18 -10.75 -3.32
CA ALA A 120 -10.43 -11.37 -2.03
C ALA A 120 -11.82 -11.02 -1.48
N LEU A 121 -12.25 -9.75 -1.58
CA LEU A 121 -13.59 -9.31 -1.17
C LEU A 121 -14.71 -10.00 -1.94
N ARG A 122 -14.55 -10.19 -3.26
CA ARG A 122 -15.52 -10.89 -4.11
C ARG A 122 -15.59 -12.39 -3.81
N ALA A 123 -14.51 -12.98 -3.29
CA ALA A 123 -14.47 -14.37 -2.88
C ALA A 123 -15.13 -14.62 -1.51
N LEU A 124 -15.39 -13.58 -0.71
CA LEU A 124 -16.04 -13.72 0.59
C LEU A 124 -17.58 -13.82 0.45
N PRO A 125 -18.25 -14.74 1.17
CA PRO A 125 -19.71 -14.92 1.12
C PRO A 125 -20.45 -13.62 1.48
N ALA A 126 -21.55 -13.31 0.79
CA ALA A 126 -22.30 -12.05 0.99
C ALA A 126 -22.79 -11.81 2.44
N ARG A 127 -22.75 -12.81 3.32
CA ARG A 127 -23.25 -12.75 4.70
C ARG A 127 -22.13 -13.07 5.71
N GLY A 128 -21.82 -12.09 6.55
CA GLY A 128 -21.33 -12.25 7.91
C GLY A 128 -22.31 -11.51 8.81
#